data_AF-A0A934LM88-F1
#
_entry.id   AF-A0A934LM88-F1
#
_cell.length_a   1.000
_cell.length_b   1.000
_cell.length_c   1.000
_cell.angle_alpha   90.00
_cell.angle_beta   90.00
_cell.angle_gamma   90.00
#
_symmetry.space_group_name_H-M   'P 1'
#
loop_
_entity.id
_entity.type
_entity.pdbx_description
1 polymer ?
#
loop_
_entity_poly.entity_id
_entity_poly.type
_entity_poly.pdbx_seq_one_letter_code
_entity_poly.pdbx_strand_id
1 'polypeptide(L)'
;MSDIYDIDFDKPQKKSAPKLSLWDLLSIVMLILTACIAGYYALIFASPNIALNPFAPRRLEASLPPTLVPTAIPASPTWTPSATPFIPPTDTPRPTFTPVFTPTLFSIITPSSTPKPSATPKAPYSASVQYIASNKYRPEFGCNWLGVAGIVLDKKGAHHIYVQVLLFGDLKGQPINNITVSGTAPQYYGASGFEMQLSETPVDTSKTLYLQLRDQGGIPLSENLYINTYSSCDKNMVFVTFKENK
;
A
#
# COMPACT_ATOMS: atom_id res chain seq x y z
N MET A 1 90.82 27.82 59.95
CA MET A 1 91.24 27.46 58.58
C MET A 1 91.25 25.96 58.52
N SER A 2 90.54 25.24 57.67
CA SER A 2 89.89 25.58 56.40
C SER A 2 89.32 24.26 55.91
N ASP A 3 88.00 24.12 55.78
CA ASP A 3 87.36 23.07 54.97
C ASP A 3 85.92 23.49 54.70
N ILE A 4 85.79 24.53 53.88
CA ILE A 4 84.56 24.93 53.20
C ILE A 4 85.00 25.20 51.76
N TYR A 5 84.17 24.80 50.81
CA TYR A 5 84.29 24.92 49.35
C TYR A 5 84.78 23.66 48.62
N ASP A 6 83.81 22.77 48.36
CA ASP A 6 83.57 22.34 46.97
C ASP A 6 82.10 21.91 46.83
N ILE A 7 81.21 22.90 46.75
CA ILE A 7 79.83 22.66 46.29
C ILE A 7 79.75 23.25 44.90
N ASP A 8 79.87 22.38 43.91
CA ASP A 8 79.76 22.70 42.50
C ASP A 8 78.27 22.92 42.15
N PHE A 9 77.89 24.20 42.04
CA PHE A 9 76.52 24.63 41.73
C PHE A 9 76.18 24.61 40.23
N ASP A 10 77.11 24.19 39.36
CA ASP A 10 76.97 24.36 37.90
C ASP A 10 76.54 23.10 37.13
N LYS A 11 76.08 22.06 37.83
CA LYS A 11 75.55 20.87 37.16
C LYS A 11 74.06 21.06 36.82
N PRO A 12 73.67 21.25 35.54
CA PRO A 12 72.26 21.32 35.20
C PRO A 12 71.58 20.01 35.59
N GLN A 13 70.58 20.08 36.47
CA GLN A 13 69.71 18.94 36.76
C GLN A 13 69.11 18.45 35.44
N LYS A 14 69.55 17.27 34.98
CA LYS A 14 68.99 16.60 33.82
C LYS A 14 67.56 16.20 34.15
N LYS A 15 66.60 17.07 33.82
CA LYS A 15 65.16 16.81 34.00
C LYS A 15 64.85 15.49 33.30
N SER A 16 64.39 14.51 34.08
CA SER A 16 63.93 13.23 33.54
C SER A 16 62.78 13.52 32.58
N ALA A 17 62.87 13.01 31.35
CA ALA A 17 61.81 13.17 30.37
C ALA A 17 60.50 12.59 30.94
N PRO A 18 59.36 13.28 30.74
CA PRO A 18 58.08 12.78 31.25
C PRO A 18 57.81 11.39 30.65
N LYS A 19 57.67 10.39 31.50
CA LYS A 19 57.28 9.04 31.08
C LYS A 19 55.78 9.05 30.81
N LEU A 20 55.38 8.84 29.55
CA LEU A 20 53.98 8.70 29.16
C LEU A 20 53.33 7.58 29.99
N SER A 21 52.28 7.91 30.74
CA SER A 21 51.48 6.91 31.45
C SER A 21 50.67 6.08 30.44
N LEU A 22 50.33 4.84 30.79
CA LEU A 22 49.47 3.99 29.96
C LEU A 22 48.12 4.68 29.63
N TRP A 23 47.61 5.47 30.57
CA TRP A 23 46.38 6.25 30.42
C TRP A 23 46.51 7.41 29.44
N ASP A 24 47.68 8.07 29.41
CA ASP A 24 47.97 9.13 28.44
C ASP A 24 48.05 8.53 27.03
N LEU A 25 48.68 7.35 26.89
CA LEU A 25 48.74 6.62 25.63
C LEU A 25 47.35 6.25 25.12
N LEU A 26 46.48 5.72 26.01
CA LEU A 26 45.11 5.34 25.64
C LEU A 26 44.28 6.56 25.21
N SER A 27 44.47 7.69 25.89
CA SER A 27 43.79 8.96 25.57
C SER A 27 44.25 9.51 24.22
N ILE A 28 45.55 9.43 23.92
CA ILE A 28 46.10 9.83 22.61
C ILE A 28 45.55 8.94 21.50
N VAL A 29 45.46 7.62 21.71
CA VAL A 29 44.89 6.69 20.73
C VAL A 29 43.42 7.00 20.45
N MET A 30 42.62 7.28 21.50
CA MET A 30 41.22 7.65 21.33
C MET A 30 41.06 8.98 20.58
N LEU A 31 41.94 9.95 20.83
CA LEU A 31 41.92 11.23 20.12
C LEU A 31 42.24 11.06 18.63
N ILE A 32 43.26 10.24 18.30
CA ILE A 32 43.61 9.91 16.92
C ILE A 32 42.45 9.19 16.23
N LEU A 33 41.84 8.19 16.87
CA LEU A 33 40.71 7.46 16.31
C LEU A 33 39.54 8.40 16.00
N THR A 34 39.23 9.31 16.92
CA THR A 34 38.16 10.31 16.75
C THR A 34 38.46 11.24 15.57
N ALA A 35 39.70 11.71 15.44
CA ALA A 35 40.13 12.53 14.32
C ALA A 35 40.04 11.78 12.97
N CYS A 36 40.40 10.50 12.95
CA CYS A 36 40.26 9.64 11.76
C CYS A 36 38.79 9.46 11.36
N ILE A 37 37.89 9.25 12.32
CA ILE A 37 36.45 9.13 12.06
C ILE A 37 35.89 10.45 11.51
N ALA A 38 36.26 11.58 12.11
CA ALA A 38 35.85 12.90 11.62
C ALA A 38 36.35 13.16 10.18
N GLY A 39 37.61 12.84 9.91
CA GLY A 39 38.20 12.93 8.56
C GLY A 39 37.48 12.03 7.54
N TYR A 40 37.14 10.79 7.93
CA TYR A 40 36.36 9.87 7.11
C TYR A 40 35.01 10.48 6.71
N TYR A 41 34.24 11.02 7.67
CA TYR A 41 32.96 11.65 7.36
C TYR A 41 33.10 12.93 6.54
N ALA A 42 34.12 13.75 6.80
CA ALA A 42 34.40 14.94 6.00
C ALA A 42 34.71 14.60 4.53
N LEU A 43 35.46 13.52 4.29
CA LEU A 43 35.75 13.02 2.94
C LEU A 43 34.47 12.54 2.22
N ILE A 44 33.58 11.82 2.92
CA ILE A 44 32.29 11.41 2.36
C ILE A 44 31.43 12.64 2.01
N PHE A 45 31.41 13.65 2.88
CA PHE A 45 30.65 14.87 2.66
C PHE A 45 31.15 15.65 1.44
N ALA A 46 32.47 15.80 1.30
CA ALA A 46 33.08 16.51 0.16
C ALA A 46 32.96 15.74 -1.17
N SER A 47 32.89 14.40 -1.12
CA SER A 47 32.82 13.53 -2.31
C SER A 47 31.91 12.34 -2.04
N PRO A 48 30.58 12.50 -2.19
CA PRO A 48 29.61 11.46 -1.83
C PRO A 48 29.68 10.20 -2.69
N ASN A 49 30.39 10.26 -3.83
CA ASN A 49 30.52 9.14 -4.77
C ASN A 49 31.79 8.29 -4.56
N ILE A 50 32.59 8.54 -3.51
CA ILE A 50 33.80 7.75 -3.24
C ILE A 50 33.46 6.32 -2.82
N ALA A 51 34.30 5.34 -3.17
CA ALA A 51 34.09 3.93 -2.85
C ALA A 51 34.01 3.62 -1.34
N LEU A 52 34.56 4.50 -0.49
CA LEU A 52 34.48 4.41 0.97
C LEU A 52 33.09 4.79 1.54
N ASN A 53 32.22 5.42 0.75
CA ASN A 53 30.85 5.72 1.15
C ASN A 53 29.96 4.50 0.87
N PRO A 54 29.48 3.75 1.89
CA PRO A 54 28.58 2.62 1.70
C PRO A 54 27.22 3.04 1.10
N PHE A 55 26.87 4.33 1.18
CA PHE A 55 25.63 4.92 0.65
C PHE A 55 25.89 5.81 -0.57
N ALA A 56 26.84 5.45 -1.44
CA ALA A 56 27.10 6.20 -2.67
C ALA A 56 25.85 6.20 -3.58
N PRO A 57 25.37 7.37 -4.03
CA PRO A 57 24.14 7.49 -4.84
C PRO A 57 24.12 6.59 -6.08
N ARG A 58 25.26 6.47 -6.77
CA ARG A 58 25.38 5.65 -7.99
C ARG A 58 25.18 4.15 -7.78
N ARG A 59 25.41 3.62 -6.57
CA ARG A 59 25.26 2.18 -6.30
C ARG A 59 23.78 1.76 -6.26
N LEU A 60 22.88 2.69 -5.97
CA LEU A 60 21.43 2.45 -5.96
C LEU A 60 20.87 2.32 -7.38
N GLU A 61 21.48 2.97 -8.38
CA GLU A 61 21.05 2.85 -9.78
C GLU A 61 21.47 1.51 -10.43
N ALA A 62 22.57 0.91 -9.98
CA ALA A 62 23.14 -0.30 -10.58
C ALA A 62 22.46 -1.62 -10.15
N SER A 63 21.53 -1.60 -9.18
CA SER A 63 20.82 -2.78 -8.68
C SER A 63 19.33 -2.81 -9.03
N LEU A 64 18.86 -1.91 -9.89
CA LEU A 64 17.53 -2.04 -10.44
C LEU A 64 17.57 -3.14 -11.51
N PRO A 65 16.74 -4.20 -11.40
CA PRO A 65 16.54 -5.11 -12.53
C PRO A 65 16.08 -4.27 -13.74
N PRO A 66 16.44 -4.66 -14.97
CA PRO A 66 16.01 -3.94 -16.16
C PRO A 66 14.50 -3.73 -16.10
N THR A 67 14.08 -2.46 -16.13
CA THR A 67 12.66 -2.13 -16.21
C THR A 67 12.10 -2.83 -17.45
N LEU A 68 11.10 -3.69 -17.27
CA LEU A 68 10.37 -4.28 -18.37
C LEU A 68 9.76 -3.13 -19.18
N VAL A 69 10.42 -2.76 -20.27
CA VAL A 69 9.82 -1.90 -21.28
C VAL A 69 8.62 -2.68 -21.80
N PRO A 70 7.38 -2.15 -21.71
CA PRO A 70 6.25 -2.82 -22.32
C PRO A 70 6.51 -2.88 -23.82
N THR A 71 6.95 -4.04 -24.30
CA THR A 71 6.98 -4.36 -25.73
C THR A 71 5.56 -4.14 -26.22
N ALA A 72 5.37 -3.17 -27.12
CA ALA A 72 4.09 -2.93 -27.76
C ALA A 72 3.63 -4.26 -28.36
N ILE A 73 2.57 -4.83 -27.79
CA ILE A 73 1.92 -6.02 -28.32
C ILE A 73 1.43 -5.59 -29.72
N PRO A 74 1.88 -6.24 -30.82
CA PRO A 74 1.34 -5.93 -32.12
C PRO A 74 -0.18 -6.11 -32.06
N ALA A 75 -0.91 -5.10 -32.51
CA ALA A 75 -2.37 -5.18 -32.60
C ALA A 75 -2.74 -6.50 -33.27
N SER A 76 -3.64 -7.25 -32.64
CA SER A 76 -4.17 -8.49 -33.19
C SER A 76 -4.71 -8.22 -34.59
N PRO A 77 -4.63 -9.19 -35.52
CA PRO A 77 -5.12 -8.99 -36.88
C PRO A 77 -6.58 -8.51 -36.84
N THR A 78 -6.83 -7.36 -37.45
CA THR A 78 -8.17 -6.84 -37.69
C THR A 78 -8.99 -7.95 -38.34
N TRP A 79 -10.03 -8.41 -37.65
CA TRP A 79 -10.95 -9.40 -38.20
C TRP A 79 -11.55 -8.86 -39.50
N THR A 80 -11.10 -9.40 -40.63
CA THR A 80 -11.80 -9.25 -41.91
C THR A 80 -13.21 -9.81 -41.68
N PRO A 81 -14.30 -9.08 -42.01
CA PRO A 81 -15.63 -9.64 -41.89
C PRO A 81 -15.72 -10.88 -42.78
N SER A 82 -15.79 -12.05 -42.15
CA SER A 82 -16.06 -13.31 -42.83
C SER A 82 -17.46 -13.22 -43.42
N ALA A 83 -17.61 -13.57 -44.69
CA ALA A 83 -18.91 -13.57 -45.36
C ALA A 83 -19.90 -14.42 -44.55
N THR A 84 -20.96 -13.79 -44.06
CA THR A 84 -22.03 -14.47 -43.33
C THR A 84 -22.62 -15.56 -44.23
N PRO A 85 -22.60 -16.84 -43.82
CA PRO A 85 -23.21 -17.89 -44.61
C PRO A 85 -24.71 -17.60 -44.78
N PHE A 86 -25.17 -17.58 -46.03
CA PHE A 86 -26.58 -17.44 -46.36
C PHE A 86 -27.33 -18.68 -45.86
N ILE A 87 -28.14 -18.52 -44.83
CA ILE A 87 -29.02 -19.58 -44.33
C ILE A 87 -30.32 -19.49 -45.14
N PRO A 88 -30.66 -20.52 -45.95
CA PRO A 88 -31.94 -20.53 -46.65
C PRO A 88 -33.09 -20.58 -45.64
N PRO A 89 -34.23 -19.92 -45.91
CA PRO A 89 -35.40 -20.00 -45.05
C PRO A 89 -35.81 -21.46 -44.89
N THR A 90 -35.70 -21.97 -43.65
CA THR A 90 -36.16 -23.31 -43.29
C THR A 90 -37.64 -23.21 -42.97
N ASP A 91 -38.44 -24.10 -43.58
CA ASP A 91 -39.87 -24.19 -43.35
C ASP A 91 -40.11 -24.51 -41.87
N THR A 92 -40.54 -23.49 -41.12
CA THR A 92 -40.72 -23.57 -39.68
C THR A 92 -42.08 -24.23 -39.46
N PRO A 93 -42.17 -25.36 -38.73
CA PRO A 93 -43.45 -26.01 -38.51
C PRO A 93 -44.42 -25.02 -37.84
N ARG A 94 -45.56 -24.80 -38.50
CA ARG A 94 -46.65 -23.96 -38.00
C ARG A 94 -47.03 -24.45 -36.59
N PRO A 95 -47.27 -23.56 -35.62
CA PRO A 95 -47.64 -23.94 -34.26
C PRO A 95 -48.81 -24.93 -34.29
N THR A 96 -48.55 -26.15 -33.80
CA THR A 96 -49.58 -27.15 -33.57
C THR A 96 -50.51 -26.66 -32.46
N PHE A 97 -51.80 -26.90 -32.66
CA PHE A 97 -52.89 -26.52 -31.76
C PHE A 97 -52.52 -26.80 -30.30
N THR A 98 -52.42 -25.75 -29.49
CA THR A 98 -52.25 -25.87 -28.04
C THR A 98 -53.58 -26.37 -27.46
N PRO A 99 -53.61 -27.46 -26.68
CA PRO A 99 -54.85 -27.91 -26.06
C PRO A 99 -55.40 -26.80 -25.17
N VAL A 100 -56.69 -26.50 -25.34
CA VAL A 100 -57.39 -25.54 -24.48
C VAL A 100 -57.49 -26.15 -23.09
N PHE A 101 -57.00 -25.43 -22.08
CA PHE A 101 -57.08 -25.88 -20.68
C PHE A 101 -58.54 -26.06 -20.27
N THR A 102 -58.94 -27.29 -19.99
CA THR A 102 -60.20 -27.59 -19.32
C THR A 102 -60.05 -27.21 -17.84
N PRO A 103 -60.92 -26.37 -17.27
CA PRO A 103 -60.85 -26.06 -15.84
C PRO A 103 -61.12 -27.33 -15.03
N THR A 104 -60.07 -27.86 -14.43
CA THR A 104 -60.17 -28.95 -13.46
C THR A 104 -60.68 -28.34 -12.15
N LEU A 105 -61.89 -28.71 -11.74
CA LEU A 105 -62.61 -28.14 -10.60
C LEU A 105 -61.99 -28.48 -9.22
N PHE A 106 -60.87 -29.19 -9.18
CA PHE A 106 -60.25 -29.65 -7.96
C PHE A 106 -58.74 -29.84 -8.14
N SER A 107 -57.99 -29.28 -7.20
CA SER A 107 -56.53 -29.40 -7.10
C SER A 107 -56.17 -30.63 -6.29
N ILE A 108 -55.54 -31.64 -6.92
CA ILE A 108 -55.05 -32.86 -6.24
C ILE A 108 -53.69 -32.61 -5.56
N ILE A 109 -53.02 -31.52 -5.89
CA ILE A 109 -51.78 -31.09 -5.22
C ILE A 109 -52.13 -30.35 -3.92
N THR A 110 -51.76 -30.97 -2.80
CA THR A 110 -51.68 -30.30 -1.49
C THR A 110 -50.79 -29.06 -1.62
N PRO A 111 -51.18 -27.90 -1.07
CA PRO A 111 -50.31 -26.74 -1.05
C PRO A 111 -49.03 -27.11 -0.30
N SER A 112 -47.92 -27.15 -1.04
CA SER A 112 -46.60 -27.35 -0.46
C SER A 112 -46.31 -26.15 0.45
N SER A 113 -45.92 -26.42 1.70
CA SER A 113 -45.46 -25.37 2.61
C SER A 113 -44.28 -24.67 1.95
N THR A 114 -44.50 -23.45 1.44
CA THR A 114 -43.43 -22.65 0.88
C THR A 114 -42.40 -22.44 1.97
N PRO A 115 -41.15 -22.91 1.81
CA PRO A 115 -40.14 -22.71 2.83
C PRO A 115 -40.03 -21.21 3.09
N LYS A 116 -40.23 -20.82 4.35
CA LYS A 116 -40.02 -19.44 4.78
C LYS A 116 -38.62 -19.03 4.33
N PRO A 117 -38.45 -17.87 3.68
CA PRO A 117 -37.12 -17.42 3.27
C PRO A 117 -36.20 -17.46 4.49
N SER A 118 -35.16 -18.29 4.41
CA SER A 118 -34.10 -18.33 5.41
C SER A 118 -33.46 -16.96 5.44
N ALA A 119 -33.16 -16.43 6.63
CA ALA A 119 -32.49 -15.15 6.76
C ALA A 119 -31.19 -15.20 5.94
N THR A 120 -31.04 -14.31 4.97
CA THR A 120 -29.83 -14.20 4.16
C THR A 120 -28.64 -14.07 5.12
N PRO A 121 -27.58 -14.89 4.98
CA PRO A 121 -26.41 -14.76 5.83
C PRO A 121 -25.91 -13.33 5.79
N LYS A 122 -25.86 -12.67 6.95
CA LYS A 122 -25.31 -11.33 7.05
C LYS A 122 -23.84 -11.38 6.63
N ALA A 123 -23.40 -10.43 5.80
CA ALA A 123 -22.01 -10.39 5.36
C ALA A 123 -21.06 -10.45 6.58
N PRO A 124 -19.97 -11.23 6.52
CA PRO A 124 -19.09 -11.42 7.67
C PRO A 124 -18.42 -10.12 8.12
N TYR A 125 -18.26 -9.14 7.22
CA TYR A 125 -17.71 -7.82 7.53
C TYR A 125 -18.74 -6.71 7.34
N SER A 126 -18.65 -5.69 8.19
CA SER A 126 -19.33 -4.41 8.03
C SER A 126 -18.33 -3.28 7.89
N ALA A 127 -18.68 -2.27 7.08
CA ALA A 127 -17.80 -1.16 6.76
C ALA A 127 -18.32 0.16 7.33
N SER A 128 -17.41 1.01 7.79
CA SER A 128 -17.68 2.38 8.19
C SER A 128 -16.80 3.33 7.40
N VAL A 129 -17.37 4.46 6.94
CA VAL A 129 -16.69 5.45 6.12
C VAL A 129 -16.54 6.76 6.87
N GLN A 130 -15.36 7.37 6.77
CA GLN A 130 -15.09 8.72 7.24
C GLN A 130 -14.42 9.51 6.11
N TYR A 131 -14.78 10.77 5.96
CA TYR A 131 -14.18 11.67 4.98
C TYR A 131 -13.27 12.62 5.71
N ILE A 132 -11.98 12.55 5.39
CA ILE A 132 -10.93 13.31 6.07
C ILE A 132 -9.95 13.90 5.05
N ALA A 133 -9.14 14.83 5.51
CA ALA A 133 -8.05 15.37 4.72
C ALA A 133 -6.90 14.35 4.65
N SER A 134 -6.32 14.17 3.46
CA SER A 134 -5.18 13.27 3.23
C SER A 134 -3.96 13.67 4.05
N ASN A 135 -3.77 14.97 4.30
CA ASN A 135 -2.67 15.53 5.09
C ASN A 135 -2.60 15.00 6.53
N LYS A 136 -3.69 14.42 7.05
CA LYS A 136 -3.74 13.82 8.39
C LYS A 136 -2.80 12.62 8.52
N TYR A 137 -2.62 11.86 7.45
CA TYR A 137 -1.75 10.67 7.44
C TYR A 137 -0.62 10.79 6.41
N ARG A 138 -0.83 11.53 5.32
CA ARG A 138 0.12 11.76 4.22
C ARG A 138 0.32 13.26 3.97
N PRO A 139 1.04 13.99 4.85
CA PRO A 139 1.23 15.43 4.73
C PRO A 139 1.92 15.85 3.42
N GLU A 140 2.72 14.97 2.82
CA GLU A 140 3.44 15.21 1.57
C GLU A 140 2.53 15.37 0.34
N PHE A 141 1.31 14.83 0.40
CA PHE A 141 0.38 14.89 -0.71
C PHE A 141 -0.49 16.15 -0.70
N GLY A 142 -0.78 16.70 0.48
CA GLY A 142 -1.63 17.89 0.62
C GLY A 142 -2.93 17.76 -0.19
N CYS A 143 -3.23 18.76 -1.03
CA CYS A 143 -4.41 18.71 -1.90
C CYS A 143 -4.16 18.00 -3.25
N ASN A 144 -2.93 17.55 -3.54
CA ASN A 144 -2.58 16.90 -4.81
C ASN A 144 -2.86 15.39 -4.77
N TRP A 145 -3.92 14.98 -4.09
CA TRP A 145 -4.26 13.58 -3.91
C TRP A 145 -5.75 13.41 -3.63
N LEU A 146 -6.32 12.39 -4.25
CA LEU A 146 -7.64 11.85 -3.98
C LEU A 146 -7.51 10.34 -3.94
N GLY A 147 -8.09 9.71 -2.92
CA GLY A 147 -8.02 8.27 -2.81
C GLY A 147 -8.79 7.70 -1.65
N VAL A 148 -8.73 6.37 -1.57
CA VAL A 148 -9.34 5.59 -0.51
C VAL A 148 -8.25 4.91 0.29
N ALA A 149 -8.28 5.10 1.60
CA ALA A 149 -7.38 4.45 2.53
C ALA A 149 -8.18 3.76 3.63
N GLY A 150 -7.58 2.83 4.38
CA GLY A 150 -8.35 2.15 5.40
C GLY A 150 -7.63 1.04 6.14
N ILE A 151 -8.40 0.39 7.00
CA ILE A 151 -7.97 -0.74 7.82
C ILE A 151 -9.05 -1.83 7.85
N VAL A 152 -8.61 -3.06 8.12
CA VAL A 152 -9.48 -4.24 8.24
C VAL A 152 -9.24 -4.85 9.62
N LEU A 153 -10.31 -5.08 10.37
CA LEU A 153 -10.29 -5.54 11.75
C LEU A 153 -11.10 -6.83 11.90
N ASP A 154 -10.57 -7.78 12.68
CA ASP A 154 -11.26 -9.00 13.11
C ASP A 154 -12.29 -8.67 14.23
N LYS A 155 -13.09 -9.67 14.65
CA LYS A 155 -14.12 -9.59 15.69
C LYS A 155 -13.60 -9.01 17.01
N LYS A 156 -12.33 -9.27 17.31
CA LYS A 156 -11.63 -8.78 18.52
C LYS A 156 -11.05 -7.38 18.36
N GLY A 157 -11.16 -6.77 17.18
CA GLY A 157 -10.57 -5.47 16.86
C GLY A 157 -9.07 -5.54 16.53
N ALA A 158 -8.52 -6.74 16.35
CA ALA A 158 -7.15 -6.91 15.88
C ALA A 158 -7.05 -6.67 14.37
N HIS A 159 -5.90 -6.21 13.89
CA HIS A 159 -5.64 -6.02 12.46
C HIS A 159 -5.69 -7.35 11.71
N HIS A 160 -6.59 -7.45 10.74
CA HIS A 160 -6.68 -8.58 9.83
C HIS A 160 -5.91 -8.22 8.55
N ILE A 161 -4.81 -8.94 8.31
CA ILE A 161 -3.91 -8.73 7.18
C ILE A 161 -4.17 -9.77 6.08
N TYR A 162 -3.66 -9.51 4.86
CA TYR A 162 -3.79 -10.42 3.71
C TYR A 162 -5.21 -10.69 3.18
N VAL A 163 -6.13 -9.75 3.40
CA VAL A 163 -7.48 -9.73 2.84
C VAL A 163 -7.53 -8.78 1.64
N GLN A 164 -8.21 -9.18 0.56
CA GLN A 164 -8.29 -8.36 -0.65
C GLN A 164 -9.35 -7.26 -0.50
N VAL A 165 -8.98 -6.04 -0.91
CA VAL A 165 -9.87 -4.88 -0.97
C VAL A 165 -9.95 -4.44 -2.42
N LEU A 166 -11.14 -4.48 -2.98
CA LEU A 166 -11.41 -4.12 -4.37
C LEU A 166 -12.11 -2.78 -4.41
N LEU A 167 -11.72 -1.93 -5.35
CA LEU A 167 -12.30 -0.63 -5.61
C LEU A 167 -12.66 -0.56 -7.10
N PHE A 168 -13.94 -0.49 -7.36
CA PHE A 168 -14.49 -0.46 -8.72
C PHE A 168 -15.44 0.71 -8.91
N GLY A 169 -15.59 1.10 -10.17
CA GLY A 169 -16.64 2.01 -10.59
C GLY A 169 -16.13 3.00 -11.62
N ASP A 170 -16.68 4.21 -11.58
CA ASP A 170 -16.33 5.28 -12.50
C ASP A 170 -15.94 6.55 -11.74
N LEU A 171 -14.84 7.17 -12.16
CA LEU A 171 -14.39 8.47 -11.69
C LEU A 171 -14.34 9.43 -12.89
N LYS A 172 -15.34 10.30 -13.03
CA LYS A 172 -15.41 11.30 -14.11
C LYS A 172 -15.34 10.69 -15.53
N GLY A 173 -15.99 9.55 -15.75
CA GLY A 173 -16.00 8.84 -17.03
C GLY A 173 -14.78 7.94 -17.27
N GLN A 174 -13.87 7.82 -16.28
CA GLN A 174 -12.77 6.88 -16.30
C GLN A 174 -13.08 5.67 -15.42
N PRO A 175 -13.06 4.44 -15.96
CA PRO A 175 -13.31 3.25 -15.17
C PRO A 175 -12.15 3.00 -14.20
N ILE A 176 -12.48 2.79 -12.93
CA ILE A 176 -11.54 2.39 -11.89
C ILE A 176 -11.70 0.89 -11.65
N ASN A 177 -10.58 0.18 -11.65
CA ASN A 177 -10.47 -1.24 -11.31
C ASN A 177 -9.18 -1.46 -10.54
N ASN A 178 -9.19 -1.06 -9.28
CA ASN A 178 -8.04 -1.17 -8.39
C ASN A 178 -8.29 -2.28 -7.38
N ILE A 179 -7.29 -3.14 -7.20
CA ILE A 179 -7.31 -4.20 -6.21
C ILE A 179 -6.07 -4.02 -5.35
N THR A 180 -6.27 -3.96 -4.04
CA THR A 180 -5.20 -3.92 -3.05
C THR A 180 -5.42 -5.00 -2.00
N VAL A 181 -4.46 -5.16 -1.11
CA VAL A 181 -4.51 -6.09 0.00
C VAL A 181 -4.29 -5.31 1.29
N SER A 182 -5.01 -5.68 2.35
CA SER A 182 -4.79 -5.14 3.69
C SER A 182 -3.37 -5.44 4.17
N GLY A 183 -2.65 -4.42 4.63
CA GLY A 183 -1.25 -4.52 5.06
C GLY A 183 -0.23 -4.07 3.99
N THR A 184 -0.68 -3.38 2.94
CA THR A 184 0.18 -2.74 1.93
C THR A 184 0.72 -1.39 2.38
N ALA A 185 0.03 -0.72 3.31
CA ALA A 185 0.44 0.57 3.89
C ALA A 185 0.52 0.55 5.43
N PRO A 186 1.25 -0.42 6.03
CA PRO A 186 1.26 -0.62 7.48
C PRO A 186 1.87 0.53 8.27
N GLN A 187 2.82 1.25 7.66
CA GLN A 187 3.55 2.36 8.26
C GLN A 187 2.70 3.63 8.45
N TYR A 188 1.60 3.77 7.71
CA TYR A 188 0.74 4.96 7.77
C TYR A 188 -0.57 4.72 8.52
N TYR A 189 -1.20 3.56 8.32
CA TYR A 189 -2.56 3.31 8.81
C TYR A 189 -2.66 2.18 9.84
N GLY A 190 -1.53 1.57 10.25
CA GLY A 190 -1.49 0.41 11.14
C GLY A 190 -1.40 -0.92 10.36
N ALA A 191 -1.21 -2.05 11.05
CA ALA A 191 -0.73 -3.29 10.42
C ALA A 191 -1.59 -3.82 9.23
N SER A 192 -2.91 -3.59 9.23
CA SER A 192 -3.82 -3.94 8.12
C SER A 192 -4.05 -2.80 7.12
N GLY A 193 -3.26 -1.74 7.21
CA GLY A 193 -3.41 -0.51 6.44
C GLY A 193 -3.36 -0.76 4.94
N PHE A 194 -4.23 -0.11 4.19
CA PHE A 194 -4.20 -0.11 2.73
C PHE A 194 -4.50 1.30 2.19
N GLU A 195 -4.06 1.54 0.97
CA GLU A 195 -4.25 2.81 0.27
C GLU A 195 -4.43 2.54 -1.23
N MET A 196 -5.32 3.30 -1.86
CA MET A 196 -5.55 3.31 -3.28
C MET A 196 -5.71 4.77 -3.73
N GLN A 197 -4.74 5.26 -4.48
CA GLN A 197 -4.84 6.57 -5.11
C GLN A 197 -5.78 6.47 -6.32
N LEU A 198 -6.69 7.44 -6.41
CA LEU A 198 -7.67 7.57 -7.48
C LEU A 198 -7.31 8.68 -8.45
N SER A 199 -6.80 9.80 -7.95
CA SER A 199 -6.39 10.95 -8.74
C SER A 199 -5.38 11.82 -7.99
N GLU A 200 -4.71 12.71 -8.72
CA GLU A 200 -3.83 13.75 -8.17
C GLU A 200 -4.61 15.03 -7.84
N THR A 201 -5.91 15.10 -8.15
CA THR A 201 -6.75 16.26 -7.79
C THR A 201 -8.07 15.80 -7.18
N PRO A 202 -8.63 16.52 -6.20
CA PRO A 202 -9.92 16.19 -5.62
C PRO A 202 -11.03 16.35 -6.64
N VAL A 203 -11.89 15.34 -6.70
CA VAL A 203 -12.96 15.22 -7.67
C VAL A 203 -14.23 14.88 -6.91
N ASP A 204 -15.31 15.58 -7.24
CA ASP A 204 -16.62 15.30 -6.66
C ASP A 204 -17.34 14.22 -7.49
N THR A 205 -17.71 13.11 -6.84
CA THR A 205 -18.59 12.07 -7.39
C THR A 205 -19.50 11.51 -6.29
N SER A 206 -20.67 11.02 -6.68
CA SER A 206 -21.65 10.47 -5.74
C SER A 206 -22.03 9.06 -6.13
N LYS A 207 -21.68 8.08 -5.28
CA LYS A 207 -22.03 6.65 -5.39
C LYS A 207 -21.65 6.00 -6.73
N THR A 208 -20.65 6.52 -7.43
CA THR A 208 -20.14 5.94 -8.68
C THR A 208 -19.04 4.91 -8.44
N LEU A 209 -18.43 4.94 -7.25
CA LEU A 209 -17.38 4.02 -6.82
C LEU A 209 -17.90 3.18 -5.65
N TYR A 210 -17.49 1.91 -5.62
CA TYR A 210 -17.76 1.04 -4.48
C TYR A 210 -16.54 0.21 -4.09
N LEU A 211 -16.46 -0.07 -2.79
CA LEU A 211 -15.47 -0.99 -2.23
C LEU A 211 -16.09 -2.31 -1.86
N GLN A 212 -15.32 -3.39 -2.00
CA GLN A 212 -15.71 -4.71 -1.54
C GLN A 212 -14.52 -5.45 -0.96
N LEU A 213 -14.71 -6.05 0.21
CA LEU A 213 -13.75 -6.95 0.83
C LEU A 213 -13.95 -8.36 0.30
N ARG A 214 -12.85 -9.06 -0.05
CA ARG A 214 -12.85 -10.43 -0.54
C ARG A 214 -11.78 -11.28 0.13
N ASP A 215 -12.03 -12.58 0.21
CA ASP A 215 -11.00 -13.54 0.61
C ASP A 215 -9.97 -13.79 -0.51
N GLN A 216 -8.99 -14.65 -0.25
CA GLN A 216 -7.96 -15.00 -1.25
C GLN A 216 -8.51 -15.81 -2.44
N GLY A 217 -9.67 -16.44 -2.29
CA GLY A 217 -10.40 -17.13 -3.35
C GLY A 217 -11.34 -16.22 -4.16
N GLY A 218 -11.40 -14.92 -3.85
CA GLY A 218 -12.28 -13.96 -4.51
C GLY A 218 -13.73 -13.99 -4.05
N ILE A 219 -14.03 -14.67 -2.93
CA ILE A 219 -15.37 -14.71 -2.33
C ILE A 219 -15.64 -13.39 -1.60
N PRO A 220 -16.78 -12.73 -1.83
CA PRO A 220 -17.13 -11.49 -1.13
C PRO A 220 -17.36 -11.71 0.36
N LEU A 221 -16.56 -11.01 1.17
CA LEU A 221 -16.66 -10.97 2.64
C LEU A 221 -17.46 -9.77 3.14
N SER A 222 -17.68 -8.76 2.29
CA SER A 222 -18.54 -7.61 2.59
C SER A 222 -19.53 -7.36 1.47
N GLU A 223 -20.60 -6.62 1.79
CA GLU A 223 -21.42 -5.97 0.78
C GLU A 223 -20.64 -4.88 0.05
N ASN A 224 -21.19 -4.41 -1.09
CA ASN A 224 -20.64 -3.30 -1.84
C ASN A 224 -20.86 -1.99 -1.08
N LEU A 225 -19.76 -1.36 -0.69
CA LEU A 225 -19.76 -0.07 -0.01
C LEU A 225 -19.62 1.05 -1.03
N TYR A 226 -20.73 1.67 -1.42
CA TYR A 226 -20.71 2.84 -2.29
C TYR A 226 -20.18 4.07 -1.55
N ILE A 227 -19.20 4.74 -2.13
CA ILE A 227 -18.56 5.92 -1.56
C ILE A 227 -18.81 7.16 -2.42
N ASN A 228 -18.70 8.32 -1.78
CA ASN A 228 -18.64 9.59 -2.47
C ASN A 228 -17.19 10.11 -2.43
N THR A 229 -16.80 10.90 -3.41
CA THR A 229 -15.57 11.70 -3.35
C THR A 229 -15.95 13.17 -3.38
N TYR A 230 -15.09 14.05 -2.86
CA TYR A 230 -15.37 15.48 -2.80
C TYR A 230 -14.25 16.27 -3.48
N SER A 231 -14.59 17.44 -4.00
CA SER A 231 -13.63 18.42 -4.53
C SER A 231 -12.90 19.23 -3.46
N SER A 232 -13.29 19.11 -2.19
CA SER A 232 -12.66 19.81 -1.06
C SER A 232 -11.41 19.06 -0.58
N CYS A 233 -10.31 19.78 -0.38
CA CYS A 233 -9.07 19.25 0.18
C CYS A 233 -9.25 18.71 1.62
N ASP A 234 -10.25 19.17 2.36
CA ASP A 234 -10.52 18.70 3.73
C ASP A 234 -11.18 17.31 3.77
N LYS A 235 -11.63 16.82 2.60
CA LYS A 235 -12.35 15.56 2.42
C LYS A 235 -11.83 14.76 1.21
N ASN A 236 -10.58 15.01 0.82
CA ASN A 236 -9.94 14.35 -0.31
C ASN A 236 -9.47 12.92 0.00
N MET A 237 -9.66 12.43 1.23
CA MET A 237 -9.42 11.03 1.60
C MET A 237 -10.67 10.36 2.17
N VAL A 238 -11.06 9.26 1.52
CA VAL A 238 -12.11 8.38 2.03
C VAL A 238 -11.45 7.32 2.90
N PHE A 239 -11.62 7.42 4.21
CA PHE A 239 -11.08 6.45 5.17
C PHE A 239 -12.13 5.38 5.50
N VAL A 240 -11.84 4.13 5.14
CA VAL A 240 -12.76 3.00 5.31
C VAL A 240 -12.23 2.06 6.39
N THR A 241 -13.09 1.70 7.34
CA THR A 241 -12.81 0.68 8.35
C THR A 241 -13.73 -0.50 8.14
N PHE A 242 -13.18 -1.65 7.76
CA PHE A 242 -13.89 -2.92 7.74
C PHE A 242 -13.71 -3.61 9.08
N LYS A 243 -14.81 -4.11 9.66
CA LYS A 243 -14.79 -4.85 10.92
C LYS A 243 -15.63 -6.11 10.80
N GLU A 244 -15.06 -7.22 11.24
CA GLU A 244 -15.79 -8.49 11.29
C GLU A 244 -16.94 -8.42 12.29
N ASN A 245 -18.10 -8.89 11.86
CA ASN A 245 -19.30 -8.99 12.68
C ASN A 245 -19.14 -10.08 13.73
N LYS A 246 -19.71 -9.84 14.92
CA LYS A 246 -19.68 -10.81 16.03
C LYS A 246 -20.43 -12.09 15.64
#